data_AF-A0A6A2ZWE0-F1
#
_entry.id   AF-A0A6A2ZWE0-F1
#
_cell.length_a   1.000
_cell.length_b   1.000
_cell.length_c   1.000
_cell.angle_alpha   90.00
_cell.angle_beta   90.00
_cell.angle_gamma   90.00
#
_symmetry.space_group_name_H-M   'P 1'
#
loop_
_entity.id
_entity.type
_entity.pdbx_description
1 polymer ?
#
loop_
_entity_poly.entity_id
_entity_poly.type
_entity_poly.pdbx_seq_one_letter_code
_entity_poly.pdbx_strand_id
1 'polypeptide(L)'
;MEENDKKLQRTASFNTGMSDVVLECVLQYVHDPRDRAAISLVCRRWYELDSLSRKHITIAFCYTTTTDRLRRRFPFLESLKLKGKPRAAMFNLIPDDWGGYVTPWVREIAENFDCLRSLHFRRMIVRDLDLEVLARSRGKVLQALKLDKCSGFSTDGLFHIGSLCRQLRTLFLEESSIIERDGEWLHEIAMNNSVLETLNFT
;
A
#
# COMPACT_ATOMS: atom_id res chain seq x y z
N MET A 1 -25.85 26.76 62.55
CA MET A 1 -26.63 25.83 61.70
C MET A 1 -26.13 26.06 60.29
N GLU A 2 -25.11 25.30 59.92
CA GLU A 2 -24.38 25.42 58.66
C GLU A 2 -25.22 24.85 57.51
N GLU A 3 -25.32 25.65 56.45
CA GLU A 3 -26.01 25.29 55.22
C GLU A 3 -25.09 24.40 54.37
N ASN A 4 -25.65 23.28 53.94
CA ASN A 4 -24.96 22.09 53.49
C ASN A 4 -24.61 22.20 52.00
N ASP A 5 -23.45 22.78 51.71
CA ASP A 5 -22.88 22.88 50.36
C ASP A 5 -22.37 21.51 49.91
N LYS A 6 -23.27 20.67 49.39
CA LYS A 6 -22.94 19.40 48.73
C LYS A 6 -22.23 19.68 47.41
N LYS A 7 -20.93 19.98 47.52
CA LYS A 7 -19.99 20.00 46.40
C LYS A 7 -19.93 18.59 45.84
N LEU A 8 -20.63 18.39 44.73
CA LEU A 8 -20.57 17.18 43.91
C LEU A 8 -19.11 17.02 43.46
N GLN A 9 -18.33 16.27 44.24
CA GLN A 9 -17.03 15.79 43.82
C GLN A 9 -17.31 14.88 42.62
N ARG A 10 -17.22 15.46 41.41
CA ARG A 10 -16.91 14.68 40.21
C ARG A 10 -15.60 13.98 40.54
N THR A 11 -15.70 12.73 40.95
CA THR A 11 -14.59 11.80 40.99
C THR A 11 -13.93 11.92 39.63
N ALA A 12 -12.73 12.52 39.61
CA ALA A 12 -11.87 12.46 38.46
C ALA A 12 -11.73 10.97 38.17
N SER A 13 -12.38 10.52 37.10
CA SER A 13 -12.15 9.19 36.55
C SER A 13 -10.68 9.19 36.16
N PHE A 14 -9.82 8.76 37.08
CA PHE A 14 -8.49 8.32 36.75
C PHE A 14 -8.68 7.32 35.62
N ASN A 15 -8.20 7.67 34.43
CA ASN A 15 -8.12 6.77 33.29
C ASN A 15 -7.34 5.54 33.76
N THR A 16 -8.07 4.54 34.24
CA THR A 16 -7.57 3.23 34.67
C THR A 16 -7.32 2.31 33.47
N GLY A 17 -7.51 2.83 32.25
CA GLY A 17 -7.14 2.15 31.01
C GLY A 17 -5.66 2.38 30.68
N MET A 18 -5.03 1.36 30.08
CA MET A 18 -3.67 1.45 29.52
C MET A 18 -3.51 2.70 28.66
N SER A 19 -2.34 3.33 28.65
CA SER A 19 -2.05 4.51 27.82
C SER A 19 -2.02 4.18 26.32
N ASP A 20 -2.19 5.19 25.46
CA ASP A 20 -2.13 5.01 24.00
C ASP A 20 -0.77 4.46 23.58
N VAL A 21 0.31 4.91 24.21
CA VAL A 21 1.67 4.41 23.96
C VAL A 21 1.77 2.91 24.17
N VAL A 22 1.19 2.39 25.28
CA VAL A 22 1.21 0.95 25.55
C VAL A 22 0.38 0.18 24.51
N LEU A 23 -0.78 0.71 24.14
CA LEU A 23 -1.63 0.10 23.12
C LEU A 23 -0.95 0.09 21.74
N GLU A 24 -0.30 1.18 21.34
CA GLU A 24 0.49 1.26 20.11
C GLU A 24 1.64 0.26 20.12
N CYS A 25 2.36 0.11 21.24
CA CYS A 25 3.38 -0.91 21.39
C CYS A 25 2.81 -2.31 21.20
N VAL A 26 1.67 -2.64 21.84
CA VAL A 26 1.02 -3.95 21.67
C VAL A 26 0.60 -4.18 20.22
N LEU A 27 0.02 -3.16 19.58
CA LEU A 27 -0.47 -3.21 18.20
C LEU A 27 0.61 -3.52 17.17
N GLN A 28 1.87 -3.19 17.44
CA GLN A 28 3.02 -3.54 16.58
C GLN A 28 3.28 -5.05 16.50
N TYR A 29 2.88 -5.82 17.50
CA TYR A 29 3.04 -7.28 17.54
C TYR A 29 1.83 -8.04 16.97
N VAL A 30 0.72 -7.34 16.66
CA VAL A 30 -0.47 -7.98 16.08
C VAL A 30 -0.39 -7.96 14.56
N HIS A 31 0.12 -9.06 13.98
CA HIS A 31 0.35 -9.15 12.54
C HIS A 31 -0.81 -9.75 11.74
N ASP A 32 -1.69 -10.58 12.33
CA ASP A 32 -2.85 -11.14 11.59
C ASP A 32 -3.83 -10.02 11.22
N PRO A 33 -4.13 -9.80 9.93
CA PRO A 33 -5.08 -8.79 9.49
C PRO A 33 -6.49 -8.94 10.09
N ARG A 34 -6.90 -10.17 10.44
CA ARG A 34 -8.21 -10.46 11.06
C ARG A 34 -8.26 -10.02 12.51
N ASP A 35 -7.19 -10.23 13.27
CA ASP A 35 -7.09 -9.75 14.65
C ASP A 35 -7.11 -8.23 14.68
N ARG A 36 -6.36 -7.59 13.78
CA ARG A 36 -6.39 -6.14 13.60
C ARG A 36 -7.78 -5.62 13.19
N ALA A 37 -8.55 -6.39 12.42
CA ALA A 37 -9.94 -6.05 12.10
C ALA A 37 -10.84 -6.14 13.34
N ALA A 38 -10.74 -7.21 14.13
CA ALA A 38 -11.50 -7.36 15.36
C ALA A 38 -11.18 -6.26 16.38
N ILE A 39 -9.89 -5.95 16.56
CA ILE A 39 -9.41 -4.86 17.43
C ILE A 39 -10.04 -3.52 17.04
N SER A 40 -10.09 -3.21 15.75
CA SER A 40 -10.64 -1.94 15.27
C SER A 40 -12.12 -1.73 15.59
N LEU A 41 -12.84 -2.77 15.98
CA LEU A 41 -14.27 -2.74 16.31
C LEU A 41 -14.55 -2.68 17.81
N VAL A 42 -13.52 -2.75 18.67
CA VAL A 42 -13.70 -2.75 20.13
C VAL A 42 -14.28 -1.42 20.63
N CYS A 43 -13.66 -0.30 20.26
CA CYS A 43 -14.18 1.04 20.52
C CYS A 43 -13.50 2.09 19.62
N ARG A 44 -13.95 3.35 19.68
CA ARG A 44 -13.38 4.45 18.87
C ARG A 44 -11.87 4.62 19.07
N ARG A 45 -11.39 4.48 20.31
CA ARG A 45 -9.96 4.60 20.64
C ARG A 45 -9.13 3.53 19.92
N TRP A 46 -9.54 2.26 19.98
CA TRP A 46 -8.87 1.17 19.26
C TRP A 46 -9.01 1.29 17.74
N TYR A 47 -10.14 1.82 17.25
CA TYR A 47 -10.34 2.12 15.84
C TYR A 47 -9.32 3.13 15.32
N GLU A 48 -9.05 4.20 16.06
CA GLU A 48 -8.09 5.25 15.73
C GLU A 48 -6.64 4.74 15.81
N LEU A 49 -6.27 4.07 16.90
CA LEU A 49 -4.94 3.49 17.05
C LEU A 49 -4.64 2.44 15.96
N ASP A 50 -5.64 1.64 15.58
CA ASP A 50 -5.51 0.72 14.45
C ASP A 50 -5.23 1.49 13.14
N SER A 51 -6.00 2.55 12.86
CA SER A 51 -5.84 3.39 11.68
C SER A 51 -4.42 3.95 11.55
N LEU A 52 -3.87 4.46 12.65
CA LEU A 52 -2.55 5.11 12.66
C LEU A 52 -1.39 4.09 12.59
N SER A 53 -1.59 2.87 13.10
CA SER A 53 -0.50 1.87 13.16
C SER A 53 -0.53 0.81 12.06
N ARG A 54 -1.60 0.71 11.26
CA ARG A 54 -1.71 -0.29 10.18
C ARG A 54 -0.70 0.01 9.06
N LYS A 55 0.28 -0.88 8.86
CA LYS A 55 1.33 -0.69 7.85
C LYS A 55 1.06 -1.34 6.50
N HIS A 56 0.28 -2.42 6.47
CA HIS A 56 -0.03 -3.16 5.25
C HIS A 56 -1.54 -3.35 5.06
N ILE A 57 -2.01 -3.13 3.83
CA ILE A 57 -3.38 -3.41 3.41
C ILE A 57 -3.38 -4.20 2.10
N THR A 58 -4.24 -5.22 2.03
CA THR A 58 -4.59 -5.89 0.79
C THR A 58 -6.04 -5.59 0.42
N ILE A 59 -6.25 -5.04 -0.77
CA ILE A 59 -7.57 -4.88 -1.39
C ILE A 59 -7.74 -6.03 -2.40
N ALA A 60 -8.63 -6.96 -2.08
CA ALA A 60 -8.85 -8.16 -2.87
C ALA A 60 -9.53 -7.90 -4.24
N PHE A 61 -10.14 -6.72 -4.39
CA PHE A 61 -10.76 -6.27 -5.62
C PHE A 61 -10.77 -4.73 -5.66
N CYS A 62 -10.05 -4.12 -6.59
CA CYS A 62 -9.76 -2.67 -6.59
C CYS A 62 -11.00 -1.78 -6.73
N TYR A 63 -12.17 -2.33 -7.06
CA TYR A 63 -13.42 -1.58 -7.15
C TYR A 63 -14.23 -1.56 -5.85
N THR A 64 -13.76 -2.21 -4.76
CA THR A 64 -14.51 -2.27 -3.49
C THR A 64 -14.42 -1.00 -2.65
N THR A 65 -13.46 -0.12 -2.93
CA THR A 65 -13.26 1.11 -2.18
C THR A 65 -12.62 2.17 -3.06
N THR A 66 -12.73 3.43 -2.63
CA THR A 66 -12.02 4.55 -3.24
C THR A 66 -10.67 4.76 -2.56
N THR A 67 -9.76 5.42 -3.28
CA THR A 67 -8.44 5.83 -2.81
C THR A 67 -8.54 6.76 -1.59
N ASP A 68 -9.45 7.74 -1.63
CA ASP A 68 -9.69 8.67 -0.52
C ASP A 68 -10.18 7.97 0.76
N ARG A 69 -11.06 6.96 0.64
CA ARG A 69 -11.47 6.15 1.80
C ARG A 69 -10.29 5.40 2.42
N LEU A 70 -9.42 4.83 1.59
CA LEU A 70 -8.22 4.13 2.06
C LEU A 70 -7.28 5.10 2.78
N ARG A 71 -7.00 6.25 2.17
CA ARG A 71 -6.14 7.30 2.72
C ARG A 71 -6.62 7.77 4.08
N ARG A 72 -7.91 8.12 4.19
CA ARG A 72 -8.51 8.59 5.45
C ARG A 72 -8.49 7.52 6.54
N ARG A 73 -8.57 6.24 6.17
CA ARG A 73 -8.59 5.13 7.12
C ARG A 73 -7.19 4.70 7.57
N PHE A 74 -6.17 4.82 6.71
CA PHE A 74 -4.81 4.37 6.98
C PHE A 74 -3.79 5.38 6.44
N PRO A 75 -3.61 6.52 7.14
CA PRO A 75 -2.78 7.63 6.64
C PRO A 75 -1.28 7.29 6.57
N PHE A 76 -0.80 6.37 7.40
CA PHE A 76 0.62 5.99 7.48
C PHE A 76 0.92 4.62 6.86
N LEU A 77 0.16 4.27 5.80
CA LEU A 77 0.30 3.01 5.09
C LEU A 77 1.67 2.92 4.41
N GLU A 78 2.39 1.81 4.63
CA GLU A 78 3.72 1.57 4.06
C GLU A 78 3.72 0.55 2.92
N SER A 79 2.73 -0.35 2.92
CA SER A 79 2.61 -1.40 1.90
C SER A 79 1.16 -1.58 1.47
N LEU A 80 0.94 -1.60 0.15
CA LEU A 80 -0.37 -1.77 -0.45
C LEU A 80 -0.35 -2.87 -1.51
N LYS A 81 -1.28 -3.82 -1.38
CA LYS A 81 -1.56 -4.84 -2.39
C LYS A 81 -2.94 -4.62 -2.98
N LEU A 82 -3.02 -4.49 -4.30
CA LEU A 82 -4.27 -4.34 -5.04
C LEU A 82 -4.44 -5.52 -6.00
N LYS A 83 -5.66 -6.04 -6.10
CA LYS A 83 -6.03 -7.04 -7.09
C LYS A 83 -7.09 -6.46 -8.02
N GLY A 84 -6.87 -6.56 -9.33
CA GLY A 84 -7.80 -6.08 -10.35
C GLY A 84 -8.73 -7.19 -10.84
N LYS A 85 -8.44 -7.71 -12.04
CA LYS A 85 -9.24 -8.73 -12.73
C LYS A 85 -9.51 -9.95 -11.82
N PRO A 86 -10.69 -10.59 -11.95
CA PRO A 86 -11.01 -11.81 -11.21
C PRO A 86 -10.11 -12.99 -11.63
N ARG A 87 -10.16 -14.10 -10.89
CA ARG A 87 -9.29 -15.27 -11.15
C ARG A 87 -9.53 -15.91 -12.51
N ALA A 88 -10.73 -15.76 -13.06
CA ALA A 88 -11.08 -16.20 -14.41
C ALA A 88 -10.17 -15.61 -15.51
N ALA A 89 -9.56 -14.43 -15.28
CA ALA A 89 -8.61 -13.84 -16.24
C ALA A 89 -7.35 -14.69 -16.46
N MET A 90 -6.97 -15.53 -15.48
CA MET A 90 -5.84 -16.46 -15.64
C MET A 90 -6.14 -17.64 -16.58
N PHE A 91 -7.39 -17.77 -17.03
CA PHE A 91 -7.86 -18.84 -17.92
C PHE A 91 -8.42 -18.27 -19.23
N ASN A 92 -8.03 -17.04 -19.59
CA ASN A 92 -8.51 -16.32 -20.79
C ASN A 92 -10.05 -16.17 -20.86
N LEU A 93 -10.73 -16.17 -19.70
CA LEU A 93 -12.19 -16.04 -19.62
C LEU A 93 -12.67 -14.59 -19.42
N ILE A 94 -11.74 -13.64 -19.35
CA ILE A 94 -12.02 -12.22 -19.07
C ILE A 94 -11.35 -11.39 -20.16
N PRO A 95 -12.05 -10.43 -20.79
CA PRO A 95 -11.47 -9.53 -21.78
C PRO A 95 -10.27 -8.75 -21.25
N ASP A 96 -9.35 -8.39 -22.14
CA ASP A 96 -8.14 -7.66 -21.75
C ASP A 96 -8.43 -6.25 -21.22
N ASP A 97 -9.45 -5.61 -21.76
CA ASP A 97 -9.93 -4.27 -21.41
C ASP A 97 -10.97 -4.25 -20.28
N TRP A 98 -11.27 -5.40 -19.67
CA TRP A 98 -12.28 -5.57 -18.61
C TRP A 98 -12.19 -4.53 -17.47
N GLY A 99 -10.97 -4.10 -17.15
CA GLY A 99 -10.70 -3.12 -16.09
C GLY A 99 -9.55 -3.53 -15.18
N GLY A 100 -9.50 -2.92 -14.00
CA GLY A 100 -8.39 -3.03 -13.07
C GLY A 100 -7.24 -2.07 -13.39
N TYR A 101 -7.55 -0.87 -13.89
CA TYR A 101 -6.55 0.18 -14.14
C TYR A 101 -5.93 0.72 -12.85
N VAL A 102 -4.60 0.78 -12.79
CA VAL A 102 -3.88 1.35 -11.63
C VAL A 102 -3.84 2.87 -11.64
N THR A 103 -4.05 3.54 -12.78
CA THR A 103 -3.88 4.99 -12.92
C THR A 103 -4.51 5.82 -11.81
N PRO A 104 -5.79 5.59 -11.39
CA PRO A 104 -6.37 6.37 -10.29
C PRO A 104 -5.66 6.13 -8.95
N TRP A 105 -5.21 4.90 -8.71
CA TRP A 105 -4.46 4.53 -7.51
C TRP A 105 -3.09 5.21 -7.49
N VAL A 106 -2.36 5.15 -8.60
CA VAL A 106 -1.02 5.74 -8.72
C VAL A 106 -1.05 7.26 -8.53
N ARG A 107 -2.04 7.95 -9.11
CA ARG A 107 -2.20 9.41 -8.90
C ARG A 107 -2.39 9.75 -7.42
N GLU A 108 -3.29 9.05 -6.74
CA GLU A 108 -3.48 9.27 -5.31
C GLU A 108 -2.21 8.92 -4.50
N ILE A 109 -1.54 7.83 -4.85
CA ILE A 109 -0.30 7.42 -4.18
C ILE A 109 0.77 8.51 -4.31
N ALA A 110 0.91 9.09 -5.50
CA ALA A 110 1.87 10.15 -5.77
C ALA A 110 1.60 11.39 -4.91
N GLU A 111 0.33 11.74 -4.71
CA GLU A 111 -0.06 12.97 -4.00
C GLU A 111 -0.17 12.80 -2.48
N ASN A 112 -0.58 11.63 -1.99
CA ASN A 112 -1.10 11.52 -0.62
C ASN A 112 -0.51 10.38 0.24
N PHE A 113 0.13 9.37 -0.36
CA PHE A 113 0.62 8.20 0.41
C PHE A 113 2.11 8.32 0.73
N ASP A 114 2.46 9.23 1.64
CA ASP A 114 3.86 9.62 1.88
C ASP A 114 4.73 8.56 2.53
N CYS A 115 4.12 7.62 3.25
CA CYS A 115 4.83 6.52 3.89
C CYS A 115 4.99 5.29 2.99
N LEU A 116 4.40 5.27 1.80
CA LEU A 116 4.30 4.06 0.99
C LEU A 116 5.63 3.71 0.33
N ARG A 117 6.11 2.50 0.64
CA ARG A 117 7.40 1.96 0.19
C ARG A 117 7.26 0.65 -0.58
N SER A 118 6.11 -0.01 -0.47
CA SER A 118 5.86 -1.31 -1.10
C SER A 118 4.53 -1.32 -1.84
N LEU A 119 4.58 -1.67 -3.12
CA LEU A 119 3.43 -1.81 -3.99
C LEU A 119 3.37 -3.18 -4.61
N HIS A 120 2.17 -3.75 -4.62
CA HIS A 120 1.87 -5.01 -5.27
C HIS A 120 0.57 -4.86 -6.06
N PHE A 121 0.69 -4.75 -7.37
CA PHE A 121 -0.43 -4.82 -8.29
C PHE A 121 -0.53 -6.25 -8.81
N ARG A 122 -1.71 -6.86 -8.69
CA ARG A 122 -1.96 -8.22 -9.18
C ARG A 122 -3.13 -8.26 -10.14
N ARG A 123 -2.90 -8.75 -11.36
CA ARG A 123 -3.92 -8.80 -12.43
C ARG A 123 -4.53 -7.43 -12.69
N MET A 124 -3.68 -6.42 -12.83
CA MET A 124 -4.08 -5.04 -13.08
C MET A 124 -3.49 -4.54 -14.39
N ILE A 125 -4.14 -3.54 -14.98
CA ILE A 125 -3.66 -2.83 -16.16
C ILE A 125 -2.79 -1.67 -15.69
N VAL A 126 -1.53 -1.70 -16.07
CA VAL A 126 -0.48 -0.74 -15.70
C VAL A 126 0.07 -0.15 -16.98
N ARG A 127 0.15 1.18 -17.09
CA ARG A 127 0.71 1.88 -18.26
C ARG A 127 2.09 2.45 -17.94
N ASP A 128 2.88 2.72 -18.97
CA ASP A 128 4.21 3.33 -18.80
C ASP A 128 4.14 4.66 -18.05
N LEU A 129 3.13 5.49 -18.35
CA LEU A 129 2.87 6.74 -17.63
C LEU A 129 2.59 6.52 -16.13
N ASP A 130 1.93 5.42 -15.76
CA ASP A 130 1.68 5.10 -14.35
C ASP A 130 3.01 4.77 -13.65
N LEU A 131 3.88 4.01 -14.31
CA LEU A 131 5.21 3.68 -13.79
C LEU A 131 6.11 4.92 -13.70
N GLU A 132 6.06 5.81 -14.68
CA GLU A 132 6.79 7.08 -14.65
C GLU A 132 6.35 7.97 -13.47
N VAL A 133 5.04 8.15 -13.30
CA VAL A 133 4.47 8.93 -12.18
C VAL A 133 4.90 8.33 -10.85
N LEU A 134 4.84 7.00 -10.72
CA LEU A 134 5.29 6.30 -9.52
C LEU A 134 6.79 6.50 -9.27
N ALA A 135 7.61 6.36 -10.30
CA ALA A 135 9.06 6.51 -10.24
C ALA A 135 9.45 7.93 -9.80
N ARG A 136 8.81 8.95 -10.37
CA ARG A 136 9.07 10.36 -10.05
C ARG A 136 8.62 10.72 -8.63
N SER A 137 7.46 10.25 -8.21
CA SER A 137 6.89 10.60 -6.90
C SER A 137 7.50 9.79 -5.74
N ARG A 138 7.75 8.49 -5.93
CA ARG A 138 8.17 7.57 -4.87
C ARG A 138 9.54 6.94 -5.10
N GLY A 139 10.28 7.25 -6.17
CA GLY A 139 11.55 6.58 -6.49
C GLY A 139 12.63 6.64 -5.40
N LYS A 140 12.65 7.72 -4.60
CA LYS A 140 13.60 7.83 -3.47
C LYS A 140 13.29 6.89 -2.30
N VAL A 141 12.04 6.41 -2.18
CA VAL A 141 11.56 5.66 -1.01
C VAL A 141 10.99 4.28 -1.37
N LEU A 142 10.66 4.03 -2.63
CA LEU A 142 10.07 2.77 -3.09
C LEU A 142 11.10 1.65 -2.97
N GLN A 143 10.76 0.65 -2.15
CA GLN A 143 11.60 -0.52 -1.84
C GLN A 143 11.11 -1.78 -2.53
N ALA A 144 9.81 -1.91 -2.79
CA ALA A 144 9.27 -3.09 -3.46
C ALA A 144 8.20 -2.70 -4.47
N LEU A 145 8.37 -3.15 -5.71
CA LEU A 145 7.37 -3.06 -6.76
C LEU A 145 7.10 -4.46 -7.31
N LYS A 146 5.86 -4.92 -7.18
CA LYS A 146 5.39 -6.19 -7.72
C LYS A 146 4.28 -5.95 -8.73
N LEU A 147 4.56 -6.26 -9.99
CA LEU A 147 3.61 -6.34 -11.09
C LEU A 147 3.39 -7.83 -11.35
N ASP A 148 2.37 -8.40 -10.72
CA ASP A 148 2.08 -9.83 -10.69
C ASP A 148 0.92 -10.13 -11.67
N LYS A 149 1.22 -10.77 -12.80
CA LYS A 149 0.24 -11.02 -13.87
C LYS A 149 -0.41 -9.73 -14.39
N CYS A 150 0.38 -8.66 -14.51
CA CYS A 150 -0.07 -7.36 -14.98
C CYS A 150 0.09 -7.22 -16.50
N SER A 151 -0.57 -6.23 -17.10
CA SER A 151 -0.51 -5.97 -18.54
C SER A 151 -0.58 -4.48 -18.85
N GLY A 152 -0.17 -4.09 -20.07
CA GLY A 152 -0.36 -2.73 -20.60
C GLY A 152 0.84 -1.79 -20.51
N PHE A 153 2.01 -2.31 -20.11
CA PHE A 153 3.26 -1.55 -19.99
C PHE A 153 4.36 -2.18 -20.85
N SER A 154 5.42 -1.41 -21.07
CA SER A 154 6.57 -1.75 -21.88
C SER A 154 7.88 -1.60 -21.08
N THR A 155 9.00 -1.87 -21.74
CA THR A 155 10.33 -1.62 -21.17
C THR A 155 10.59 -0.14 -20.87
N ASP A 156 9.91 0.80 -21.54
CA ASP A 156 10.02 2.24 -21.27
C ASP A 156 9.51 2.60 -19.86
N GLY A 157 8.38 2.00 -19.45
CA GLY A 157 7.86 2.17 -18.10
C GLY A 157 8.82 1.60 -17.05
N LEU A 158 9.46 0.48 -17.35
CA LEU A 158 10.47 -0.13 -16.48
C LEU A 158 11.76 0.69 -16.43
N PHE A 159 12.15 1.35 -17.52
CA PHE A 159 13.31 2.23 -17.58
C PHE A 159 13.20 3.35 -16.53
N HIS A 160 12.03 3.97 -16.40
CA HIS A 160 11.81 4.98 -15.37
C HIS A 160 11.98 4.43 -13.95
N ILE A 161 11.50 3.21 -13.70
CA ILE A 161 11.69 2.53 -12.41
C ILE A 161 13.18 2.26 -12.16
N GLY A 162 13.89 1.71 -13.14
CA GLY A 162 15.32 1.40 -13.02
C GLY A 162 16.18 2.65 -12.78
N SER A 163 15.86 3.75 -13.45
CA SER A 163 16.63 4.99 -13.39
C SER A 163 16.38 5.79 -12.09
N LEU A 164 15.13 5.80 -11.60
CA LEU A 164 14.72 6.67 -10.49
C LEU A 164 14.59 5.95 -9.14
N CYS A 165 14.30 4.64 -9.12
CA CYS A 165 14.03 3.90 -7.89
C CYS A 165 15.29 3.27 -7.28
N ARG A 166 16.20 4.10 -6.77
CA ARG A 166 17.52 3.67 -6.26
C ARG A 166 17.50 2.88 -4.94
N GLN A 167 16.35 2.79 -4.28
CA GLN A 167 16.17 2.03 -3.03
C GLN A 167 15.36 0.74 -3.23
N LEU A 168 15.14 0.33 -4.49
CA LEU A 168 14.33 -0.82 -4.82
C LEU A 168 15.06 -2.12 -4.46
N ARG A 169 14.56 -2.83 -3.44
CA ARG A 169 15.03 -4.15 -3.00
C ARG A 169 14.34 -5.29 -3.74
N THR A 170 13.09 -5.09 -4.15
CA THR A 170 12.30 -6.11 -4.86
C THR A 170 11.68 -5.53 -6.11
N LEU A 171 12.03 -6.10 -7.26
CA LEU A 171 11.30 -5.94 -8.51
C LEU A 171 10.77 -7.30 -8.94
N PHE A 172 9.45 -7.42 -9.03
CA PHE A 172 8.77 -8.68 -9.36
C PHE A 172 7.82 -8.43 -10.52
N LEU A 173 8.02 -9.15 -11.62
CA LEU A 173 7.31 -9.01 -12.89
C LEU A 173 6.69 -10.33 -13.36
N GLU A 174 6.59 -11.33 -12.48
CA GLU A 174 6.21 -12.71 -12.82
C GLU A 174 4.87 -12.77 -13.56
N GLU A 175 4.88 -13.51 -14.68
CA GLU A 175 3.74 -13.72 -15.58
C GLU A 175 3.06 -12.42 -16.07
N SER A 176 3.76 -11.28 -16.04
CA SER A 176 3.25 -10.04 -16.64
C SER A 176 3.51 -9.99 -18.14
N SER A 177 2.55 -9.43 -18.89
CA SER A 177 2.70 -9.19 -20.33
C SER A 177 3.38 -7.84 -20.55
N ILE A 178 4.66 -7.88 -20.93
CA ILE A 178 5.53 -6.72 -21.13
C ILE A 178 5.78 -6.55 -22.63
N ILE A 179 5.61 -5.34 -23.15
CA ILE A 179 6.03 -5.02 -24.52
C ILE A 179 7.54 -4.72 -24.49
N GLU A 180 8.35 -5.66 -24.96
CA GLU A 180 9.81 -5.51 -25.00
C GLU A 180 10.24 -4.64 -26.19
N ARG A 181 10.96 -3.54 -25.90
CA ARG A 181 11.57 -2.66 -26.92
C ARG A 181 13.09 -2.69 -26.86
N ASP A 182 13.65 -2.79 -25.66
CA ASP A 182 15.09 -2.81 -25.39
C ASP A 182 15.39 -3.41 -23.99
N GLY A 183 16.68 -3.47 -23.65
CA GLY A 183 17.18 -3.91 -22.34
C GLY A 183 17.71 -2.78 -21.45
N GLU A 184 17.46 -1.50 -21.78
CA GLU A 184 18.04 -0.36 -21.06
C GLU A 184 17.53 -0.29 -19.62
N TRP A 185 16.29 -0.70 -19.37
CA TRP A 185 15.73 -0.76 -18.01
C TRP A 185 16.58 -1.63 -17.06
N LEU A 186 17.11 -2.75 -17.56
CA LEU A 186 17.94 -3.66 -16.77
C LEU A 186 19.34 -3.08 -16.57
N HIS A 187 19.87 -2.39 -17.59
CA HIS A 187 21.13 -1.65 -17.48
C HIS A 187 21.04 -0.55 -16.41
N GLU A 188 19.97 0.24 -16.42
CA GLU A 188 19.73 1.28 -15.41
C GLU A 188 19.64 0.70 -14.00
N ILE A 189 18.97 -0.44 -13.81
CA ILE A 189 18.94 -1.13 -12.51
C ILE A 189 20.36 -1.53 -12.10
N ALA A 190 21.13 -2.15 -13.00
CA ALA A 190 22.48 -2.60 -12.69
C ALA A 190 23.42 -1.44 -12.32
N MET A 191 23.26 -0.28 -12.95
CA MET A 191 24.11 0.90 -12.71
C MET A 191 23.68 1.72 -11.49
N ASN A 192 22.38 1.82 -11.21
CA ASN A 192 21.85 2.74 -10.20
C ASN A 192 21.38 2.07 -8.91
N ASN A 193 21.28 0.74 -8.87
CA ASN A 193 20.74 0.02 -7.72
C ASN A 193 21.74 -0.96 -7.10
N SER A 194 22.18 -0.66 -5.88
CA SER A 194 23.10 -1.49 -5.09
C SER A 194 22.42 -2.28 -3.96
N VAL A 195 21.10 -2.18 -3.83
CA VAL A 195 20.33 -2.76 -2.71
C VAL A 195 19.32 -3.82 -3.17
N LEU A 196 19.32 -4.18 -4.46
CA LEU A 196 18.40 -5.14 -5.03
C LEU A 196 18.65 -6.54 -4.44
N GLU A 197 17.62 -7.11 -3.81
CA GLU A 197 17.63 -8.43 -3.17
C GLU A 197 16.86 -9.46 -4.00
N THR A 198 15.83 -9.04 -4.73
CA THR A 198 14.98 -9.92 -5.51
C THR A 198 14.62 -9.27 -6.83
N LEU A 199 14.98 -9.94 -7.92
CA LEU A 199 14.59 -9.61 -9.27
C LEU A 199 13.93 -10.84 -9.89
N ASN A 200 12.65 -10.74 -10.23
CA ASN A 200 11.89 -11.80 -10.88
C ASN A 200 11.21 -11.21 -12.13
N PHE A 201 11.41 -11.85 -13.27
CA PHE A 201 10.80 -11.51 -14.55
C PHE A 201 10.53 -12.76 -15.39
N THR A 202 10.27 -13.89 -14.72
CA THR A 202 9.90 -15.16 -15.36
C THR A 202 8.45 -15.22 -15.78
#